data_AF-A0A831X3H2-F1
#
_entry.id   AF-A0A831X3H2-F1
#
_cell.length_a   1.000
_cell.length_b   1.000
_cell.length_c   1.000
_cell.angle_alpha   90.00
_cell.angle_beta   90.00
_cell.angle_gamma   90.00
#
_symmetry.space_group_name_H-M   'P 1'
#
loop_
_entity.id
_entity.type
_entity.pdbx_description
1 polymer ?
#
loop_
_entity_poly.entity_id
_entity_poly.type
_entity_poly.pdbx_seq_one_letter_code
_entity_poly.pdbx_strand_id
1 'polypeptide(L)'
;MLRPRLRAQRGSSEQPRRAYSITDVEAENWIWISVPAIVSQELFESVEEQLQENRCQARQRKRGASYLLQGLVCCKQCGYAYYGKPNANKAGKGQRRDYAYYRCIGSDGYRFGGQRVCINKQVRTDILEEAVWSEVRSLFENPRFYHARLKMRTRY
;
A
#
# COMPACT_ATOMS: atom_id res chain seq x y z
N MET A 1 -7.90 -6.64 -28.38
CA MET A 1 -7.19 -5.33 -28.44
C MET A 1 -6.31 -5.18 -27.20
N LEU A 2 -5.12 -4.59 -27.32
CA LEU A 2 -4.22 -4.35 -26.18
C LEU A 2 -4.86 -3.37 -25.19
N ARG A 3 -5.04 -3.78 -23.93
CA ARG A 3 -5.47 -2.83 -22.88
C ARG A 3 -4.44 -1.71 -22.71
N PRO A 4 -4.87 -0.44 -22.64
CA PRO A 4 -3.97 0.67 -22.32
C PRO A 4 -3.31 0.41 -20.97
N ARG A 5 -1.98 0.44 -20.93
CA ARG A 5 -1.27 0.39 -19.64
C ARG A 5 -1.53 1.71 -18.93
N LEU A 6 -2.06 1.65 -17.70
CA LEU A 6 -2.26 2.83 -16.85
C LEU A 6 -0.97 3.63 -16.63
N ARG A 7 0.20 2.99 -16.78
CA ARG A 7 1.51 3.64 -16.83
C ARG A 7 2.42 2.93 -17.83
N ALA A 8 3.01 3.67 -18.76
CA ALA A 8 4.11 3.17 -19.57
C ALA A 8 5.35 2.99 -18.69
N GLN A 9 6.05 1.86 -18.83
CA GLN A 9 7.28 1.62 -18.09
C GLN A 9 8.40 2.46 -18.74
N ARG A 10 9.14 3.24 -17.95
CA ARG A 10 10.23 4.09 -18.46
C ARG A 10 11.27 3.21 -19.17
N GLY A 11 11.55 3.49 -20.45
CA GLY A 11 12.50 2.73 -21.27
C GLY A 11 11.93 1.45 -21.89
N SER A 12 10.61 1.20 -21.81
CA SER A 12 9.99 0.13 -22.61
C SER A 12 9.82 0.55 -24.06
N SER A 13 9.99 -0.39 -25.00
CA SER A 13 9.63 -0.20 -26.39
C SER A 13 8.15 0.20 -26.52
N GLU A 14 7.85 1.10 -27.46
CA GLU A 14 6.47 1.51 -27.78
C GLU A 14 5.61 0.31 -28.18
N GLN A 15 6.22 -0.65 -28.87
CA GLN A 15 5.59 -1.91 -29.22
C GLN A 15 5.80 -2.96 -28.11
N PRO A 16 4.72 -3.57 -27.57
CA PRO A 16 4.85 -4.64 -26.61
C PRO A 16 5.36 -5.92 -27.29
N ARG A 17 6.22 -6.69 -26.60
CA ARG A 17 6.71 -8.00 -27.08
C ARG A 17 5.59 -9.01 -27.41
N ARG A 18 4.40 -8.84 -26.82
CA ARG A 18 3.21 -9.65 -27.10
C ARG A 18 2.11 -8.71 -27.56
N ALA A 19 1.61 -8.93 -28.78
CA ALA A 19 0.55 -8.13 -29.39
C ALA A 19 -0.87 -8.53 -28.91
N TYR A 20 -0.99 -9.21 -27.78
CA TYR A 20 -2.27 -9.60 -27.19
C TYR A 20 -2.30 -9.33 -25.68
N SER A 21 -3.51 -9.16 -25.14
CA SER A 21 -3.77 -9.12 -23.70
C SER A 21 -4.81 -10.18 -23.36
N ILE A 22 -4.62 -10.86 -22.23
CA ILE A 22 -5.63 -11.75 -21.66
C ILE A 22 -6.57 -10.87 -20.84
N THR A 23 -7.87 -11.04 -21.08
CA THR A 23 -8.93 -10.37 -20.33
C THR A 23 -9.93 -11.41 -19.88
N ASP A 24 -10.49 -11.23 -18.68
CA ASP A 24 -11.60 -12.05 -18.25
C ASP A 24 -12.78 -11.88 -19.21
N VAL A 25 -13.41 -12.98 -19.55
CA VAL A 25 -14.61 -13.00 -20.39
C VAL A 25 -15.79 -12.53 -19.53
N GLU A 26 -16.77 -11.88 -20.14
CA GLU A 26 -18.02 -11.49 -19.47
C GLU A 26 -18.72 -12.70 -18.82
N ALA A 27 -19.38 -12.48 -17.68
CA ALA A 27 -19.93 -13.54 -16.86
C ALA A 27 -20.97 -14.40 -17.60
N GLU A 28 -21.66 -13.82 -18.58
CA GLU A 28 -22.63 -14.46 -19.46
C GLU A 28 -22.01 -15.59 -20.31
N ASN A 29 -20.70 -15.53 -20.56
CA ASN A 29 -19.98 -16.53 -21.35
C ASN A 29 -19.24 -17.56 -20.47
N TRP A 30 -19.47 -17.55 -19.15
CA TRP A 30 -18.83 -18.50 -18.24
C TRP A 30 -19.54 -19.86 -18.31
N ILE A 31 -18.75 -20.93 -18.46
CA ILE A 31 -19.25 -22.31 -18.43
C ILE A 31 -19.05 -22.83 -17.01
N TRP A 32 -20.16 -23.01 -16.28
CA TRP A 32 -20.14 -23.58 -14.94
C TRP A 32 -20.01 -25.09 -15.00
N ILE A 33 -19.05 -25.63 -14.26
CA ILE A 33 -18.83 -27.08 -14.12
C ILE A 33 -19.13 -27.44 -12.67
N SER A 34 -20.03 -28.39 -12.44
CA SER A 34 -20.32 -28.89 -11.09
C SER A 34 -19.16 -29.76 -10.62
N VAL A 35 -18.53 -29.37 -9.50
CA VAL A 35 -17.41 -30.09 -8.90
C VAL A 35 -17.78 -30.45 -7.46
N PRO A 36 -17.55 -31.68 -6.98
CA PRO A 36 -17.79 -32.02 -5.59
C PRO A 36 -16.92 -31.18 -4.66
N ALA A 37 -17.49 -30.76 -3.53
CA ALA A 37 -16.78 -29.96 -2.53
C ALA A 37 -15.61 -30.76 -1.93
N ILE A 38 -14.40 -30.22 -2.05
CA ILE A 38 -13.17 -30.82 -1.50
C ILE A 38 -12.95 -30.39 -0.04
N VAL A 39 -13.44 -29.20 0.30
CA VAL A 39 -13.33 -28.58 1.64
C VAL A 39 -14.72 -28.19 2.14
N SER A 40 -14.85 -27.99 3.46
CA SER A 40 -16.10 -27.49 4.04
C SER A 40 -16.37 -26.04 3.62
N GLN A 41 -17.64 -25.66 3.61
CA GLN A 41 -18.07 -24.32 3.24
C GLN A 41 -17.48 -23.26 4.19
N GLU A 42 -17.43 -23.55 5.48
CA GLU A 42 -16.92 -22.65 6.52
C GLU A 42 -15.43 -22.37 6.33
N LEU A 43 -14.65 -23.41 5.95
CA LEU A 43 -13.24 -23.25 5.65
C LEU A 43 -13.03 -22.41 4.39
N PHE A 44 -13.84 -22.65 3.35
CA PHE A 44 -13.76 -21.89 2.11
C PHE A 44 -14.03 -20.40 2.34
N GLU A 45 -15.10 -20.07 3.07
CA GLU A 45 -15.45 -18.69 3.42
C GLU A 45 -14.36 -18.02 4.26
N SER A 46 -13.84 -18.72 5.28
CA SER A 46 -12.78 -18.21 6.14
C SER A 46 -11.49 -17.91 5.34
N VAL A 47 -11.16 -18.77 4.36
CA VAL A 47 -9.99 -18.56 3.49
C VAL A 47 -10.23 -17.39 2.54
N GLU A 48 -11.42 -17.22 1.98
CA GLU A 48 -11.72 -16.08 1.10
C GLU A 48 -11.63 -14.74 1.85
N GLU A 49 -12.14 -14.68 3.09
CA GLU A 49 -11.96 -13.52 3.97
C GLU A 49 -10.47 -13.25 4.20
N GLN A 50 -9.70 -14.27 4.57
CA GLN A 50 -8.27 -14.12 4.80
C GLN A 50 -7.51 -13.71 3.52
N LEU A 51 -7.90 -14.20 2.35
CA LEU A 51 -7.33 -13.81 1.05
C LEU A 51 -7.65 -12.35 0.74
N GLN A 52 -8.88 -11.90 1.03
CA GLN A 52 -9.25 -10.49 0.88
C GLN A 52 -8.44 -9.58 1.80
N GLU A 53 -8.26 -9.96 3.06
CA GLU A 53 -7.38 -9.25 3.98
C GLU A 53 -5.92 -9.23 3.49
N ASN A 54 -5.42 -10.36 3.02
CA ASN A 54 -4.07 -10.48 2.49
C ASN A 54 -3.88 -9.60 1.25
N ARG A 55 -4.88 -9.48 0.36
CA ARG A 55 -4.84 -8.57 -0.81
C ARG A 55 -4.71 -7.12 -0.36
N CYS A 56 -5.44 -6.71 0.69
CA CYS A 56 -5.32 -5.37 1.27
C CYS A 56 -3.94 -5.14 1.93
N GLN A 57 -3.44 -6.14 2.66
CA GLN A 57 -2.17 -6.05 3.41
C GLN A 57 -0.93 -6.38 2.57
N ALA A 58 -1.07 -6.83 1.33
CA ALA A 58 0.04 -7.20 0.44
C ALA A 58 1.05 -6.06 0.26
N ARG A 59 0.62 -4.80 0.43
CA ARG A 59 1.49 -3.61 0.41
C ARG A 59 2.50 -3.55 1.57
N GLN A 60 2.18 -4.18 2.70
CA GLN A 60 3.07 -4.26 3.88
C GLN A 60 4.09 -5.40 3.74
N ARG A 61 3.72 -6.50 3.08
CA ARG A 61 4.55 -7.71 2.96
C ARG A 61 5.56 -7.60 1.82
N LYS A 62 6.71 -6.97 2.07
CA LYS A 62 7.97 -7.28 1.38
C LYS A 62 9.10 -7.45 2.39
N ARG A 63 9.93 -8.48 2.18
CA ARG A 63 11.23 -8.65 2.86
C ARG A 63 11.96 -7.30 2.86
N GLY A 64 12.21 -6.75 4.05
CA GLY A 64 12.91 -5.47 4.23
C GLY A 64 12.04 -4.24 4.51
N ALA A 65 10.76 -4.36 4.89
CA ALA A 65 10.01 -3.22 5.40
C ALA A 65 10.64 -2.70 6.71
N SER A 66 11.41 -1.62 6.62
CA SER A 66 12.26 -1.08 7.69
C SER A 66 11.60 0.03 8.53
N TYR A 67 10.27 0.21 8.44
CA TYR A 67 9.54 1.32 9.08
C TYR A 67 8.10 0.95 9.47
N LEU A 68 7.71 1.24 10.72
CA LEU A 68 6.48 0.78 11.38
C LEU A 68 5.19 1.12 10.62
N LEU A 69 5.09 2.34 10.09
CA LEU A 69 3.87 2.88 9.50
C LEU A 69 3.83 2.76 7.96
N GLN A 70 4.79 2.05 7.37
CA GLN A 70 4.84 1.85 5.93
C GLN A 70 3.64 1.01 5.46
N GLY A 71 2.90 1.53 4.49
CA GLY A 71 1.67 0.89 4.00
C GLY A 71 0.43 1.14 4.86
N LEU A 72 0.54 1.89 5.95
CA LEU A 72 -0.59 2.33 6.78
C LEU A 72 -0.92 3.81 6.56
N VAL A 73 0.07 4.65 6.23
CA VAL A 73 -0.11 6.09 6.10
C VAL A 73 -0.33 6.49 4.65
N CYS A 74 -1.40 7.23 4.40
CA CYS A 74 -1.73 7.81 3.10
C CYS A 74 -1.74 9.35 3.17
N CYS A 75 -1.35 9.98 2.06
CA CYS A 75 -1.35 11.44 1.95
C CYS A 75 -2.76 11.97 1.70
N LYS A 76 -3.29 12.79 2.61
CA LYS A 76 -4.59 13.46 2.41
C LYS A 76 -4.61 14.38 1.16
N GLN A 77 -3.48 14.95 0.77
CA GLN A 77 -3.41 15.88 -0.36
C GLN A 77 -3.50 15.18 -1.73
N CYS A 78 -2.89 14.00 -1.89
CA CYS A 78 -2.79 13.34 -3.21
C CYS A 78 -3.21 11.86 -3.21
N GLY A 79 -3.67 11.31 -2.08
CA GLY A 79 -4.09 9.92 -1.93
C GLY A 79 -2.97 8.88 -1.93
N TYR A 80 -1.75 9.23 -2.36
CA TYR A 80 -0.62 8.29 -2.40
C TYR A 80 -0.11 7.90 -1.02
N ALA A 81 0.37 6.66 -0.91
CA ALA A 81 0.99 6.14 0.31
C ALA A 81 2.29 6.88 0.67
N TYR A 82 2.57 6.91 1.97
CA TYR A 82 3.87 7.25 2.51
C TYR A 82 4.77 6.00 2.55
N TYR A 83 6.06 6.21 2.34
CA TYR A 83 7.09 5.19 2.51
C TYR A 83 8.21 5.72 3.40
N GLY A 84 8.91 4.81 4.08
CA GLY A 84 10.07 5.18 4.90
C GLY A 84 11.30 5.44 4.03
N LYS A 85 11.95 6.57 4.29
CA LYS A 85 13.15 7.01 3.59
C LYS A 85 14.26 7.20 4.63
N PRO A 86 15.30 6.35 4.63
CA PRO A 86 16.47 6.59 5.47
C PRO A 86 17.11 7.91 5.07
N ASN A 87 17.69 8.60 6.04
CA ASN A 87 18.49 9.77 5.73
C ASN A 87 19.78 9.32 5.02
N ALA A 88 19.83 9.53 3.71
CA ALA A 88 21.02 9.25 2.93
C ALA A 88 22.05 10.35 3.20
N ASN A 89 23.10 9.95 3.92
CA ASN A 89 24.47 10.46 3.87
C ASN A 89 25.04 11.03 5.17
N LYS A 90 26.25 10.54 5.44
CA LYS A 90 27.34 11.18 6.16
C LYS A 90 27.11 12.69 6.23
N ALA A 91 26.86 13.22 7.44
CA ALA A 91 27.01 14.66 7.62
C ALA A 91 28.41 15.03 7.12
N GLY A 92 28.55 16.14 6.41
CA GLY A 92 29.86 16.71 6.03
C GLY A 92 30.76 17.08 7.23
N LYS A 93 30.44 16.59 8.44
CA LYS A 93 31.12 16.77 9.72
C LYS A 93 31.19 15.47 10.54
N GLY A 94 31.23 14.30 9.90
CA GLY A 94 31.51 13.02 10.57
C GLY A 94 30.41 12.45 11.48
N GLN A 95 29.36 13.20 11.80
CA GLN A 95 28.26 12.71 12.65
C GLN A 95 27.15 12.06 11.81
N ARG A 96 26.91 10.77 12.05
CA ARG A 96 25.77 10.04 11.48
C ARG A 96 24.50 10.50 12.19
N ARG A 97 23.56 11.10 11.45
CA ARG A 97 22.23 11.42 11.97
C ARG A 97 21.35 10.18 11.86
N ASP A 98 20.90 9.66 13.00
CA ASP A 98 20.18 8.38 13.08
C ASP A 98 18.65 8.53 13.04
N TYR A 99 18.14 9.40 12.18
CA TYR A 99 16.70 9.56 11.98
C TYR A 99 16.31 9.33 10.53
N ALA A 100 15.08 8.87 10.33
CA ALA A 100 14.49 8.65 9.01
C ALA A 100 13.22 9.47 8.85
N TYR A 101 12.65 9.44 7.65
CA TYR A 101 11.43 10.18 7.34
C TYR A 101 10.39 9.31 6.66
N TYR A 102 9.13 9.52 7.02
CA TYR A 102 8.01 9.16 6.17
C TYR A 102 7.86 10.21 5.06
N ARG A 103 7.95 9.77 3.81
CA ARG A 103 7.81 10.61 2.62
C ARG A 103 6.66 10.14 1.74
N CYS A 104 5.86 11.08 1.25
CA CYS A 104 4.80 10.78 0.28
C CYS A 104 5.40 10.41 -1.09
N ILE A 105 4.94 9.30 -1.69
CA ILE A 105 5.36 8.88 -3.04
C ILE A 105 5.12 10.00 -4.06
N GLY A 106 4.01 10.74 -3.96
CA GLY A 106 3.66 11.85 -4.86
C GLY A 106 4.71 12.98 -4.94
N SER A 107 5.60 13.07 -3.95
CA SER A 107 6.70 14.05 -3.94
C SER A 107 7.94 13.61 -4.73
N ASP A 108 7.99 12.35 -5.18
CA ASP A 108 9.07 11.82 -6.00
C ASP A 108 8.84 12.16 -7.48
N GLY A 109 9.25 13.35 -7.91
CA GLY A 109 9.05 13.80 -9.30
C GLY A 109 9.59 12.84 -10.36
N TYR A 110 10.68 12.13 -10.08
CA TYR A 110 11.24 11.12 -10.99
C TYR A 110 10.26 9.96 -11.30
N ARG A 111 9.25 9.71 -10.45
CA ARG A 111 8.19 8.71 -10.67
C ARG A 111 7.02 9.23 -11.52
N PHE A 112 6.95 10.53 -11.76
CA PHE A 112 5.84 11.21 -12.46
C PHE A 112 6.36 12.10 -13.60
N GLY A 113 7.28 11.59 -14.41
CA GLY A 113 7.77 12.32 -15.59
C GLY A 113 8.70 13.51 -15.28
N GLY A 114 9.29 13.55 -14.07
CA GLY A 114 10.22 14.59 -13.65
C GLY A 114 9.60 15.67 -12.76
N GLN A 115 8.27 15.79 -12.74
CA GLN A 115 7.55 16.77 -11.93
C GLN A 115 6.89 16.11 -10.72
N ARG A 116 7.04 16.70 -9.53
CA ARG A 116 6.31 16.23 -8.34
C ARG A 116 4.82 16.53 -8.48
N VAL A 117 3.98 15.59 -8.10
CA VAL A 117 2.51 15.75 -8.06
C VAL A 117 2.00 16.12 -6.66
N CYS A 118 2.88 16.11 -5.65
CA CYS A 118 2.57 16.48 -4.28
C CYS A 118 3.69 17.29 -3.66
N ILE A 119 3.32 18.29 -2.84
CA ILE A 119 4.25 19.16 -2.10
C ILE A 119 4.23 18.91 -0.59
N ASN A 120 3.49 17.89 -0.14
CA ASN A 120 3.33 17.63 1.28
C ASN A 120 4.67 17.35 1.96
N LYS A 121 4.80 17.81 3.20
CA LYS A 121 6.05 17.72 3.95
C LYS A 121 6.35 16.26 4.32
N GLN A 122 7.65 15.94 4.33
CA GLN A 122 8.14 14.72 4.94
C GLN A 122 8.07 14.85 6.47
N VAL A 123 7.70 13.77 7.14
CA VAL A 123 7.53 13.72 8.60
C VAL A 123 8.61 12.83 9.17
N ARG A 124 9.27 13.22 10.27
CA ARG A 124 10.27 12.36 10.91
C ARG A 124 9.60 11.10 11.48
N THR A 125 10.29 9.98 11.43
CA THR A 125 9.75 8.69 11.89
C THR A 125 9.39 8.72 13.36
N ASP A 126 10.27 9.21 14.23
CA ASP A 126 10.08 9.31 15.68
C ASP A 126 8.83 10.12 16.06
N ILE A 127 8.64 11.27 15.41
CA ILE A 127 7.49 12.14 15.68
C ILE A 127 6.17 11.47 15.27
N LEU A 128 6.15 10.87 14.08
CA LEU A 128 4.92 10.28 13.57
C LEU A 128 4.56 9.00 14.33
N GLU A 129 5.55 8.17 14.66
CA GLU A 129 5.36 6.92 15.38
C GLU A 129 4.90 7.17 16.81
N GLU A 130 5.49 8.13 17.53
CA GLU A 130 5.04 8.45 18.89
C GLU A 130 3.61 9.00 18.89
N ALA A 131 3.26 9.87 17.94
CA ALA A 131 1.90 10.39 17.83
C ALA A 131 0.89 9.26 17.58
N VAL A 132 1.19 8.33 16.67
CA VAL A 132 0.34 7.17 16.41
C VAL A 132 0.25 6.27 17.63
N TRP A 133 1.37 6.02 18.33
CA TRP A 133 1.39 5.14 19.49
C TRP A 133 0.62 5.74 20.66
N SER A 134 0.70 7.04 20.87
CA SER A 134 -0.10 7.76 21.87
C SER A 134 -1.60 7.61 21.62
N GLU A 135 -2.04 7.76 20.37
CA GLU A 135 -3.44 7.54 20.00
C GLU A 135 -3.85 6.08 20.22
N VAL A 136 -2.99 5.13 19.86
CA VAL A 136 -3.25 3.69 20.08
C VAL A 136 -3.42 3.40 21.57
N ARG A 137 -2.52 3.89 22.44
CA ARG A 137 -2.64 3.72 23.90
C ARG A 137 -3.95 4.29 24.44
N SER A 138 -4.32 5.50 24.01
CA SER A 138 -5.58 6.14 24.41
C SER A 138 -6.82 5.33 24.03
N LEU A 139 -6.79 4.64 22.87
CA LEU A 139 -7.87 3.74 22.44
C LEU A 139 -8.00 2.51 23.34
N PHE A 140 -6.89 1.97 23.84
CA PHE A 140 -6.89 0.81 24.74
C PHE A 140 -7.35 1.17 26.17
N GLU A 141 -7.04 2.38 26.64
CA GLU A 141 -7.44 2.87 27.96
C GLU A 141 -8.95 3.17 28.07
N ASN A 142 -9.67 3.25 26.94
CA ASN A 142 -11.10 3.53 26.90
C ASN A 142 -11.89 2.43 26.16
N PRO A 143 -12.37 1.38 26.87
CA PRO A 143 -13.04 0.21 26.27
C PRO A 143 -14.28 0.52 25.41
N ARG A 144 -14.92 1.69 25.60
CA ARG A 144 -16.10 2.13 24.84
C ARG A 144 -15.81 2.49 23.37
N PHE A 145 -14.55 2.68 22.97
CA PHE A 145 -14.20 3.10 21.60
C PHE A 145 -13.79 1.94 20.66
N TYR A 146 -13.64 0.72 21.17
CA TYR A 146 -13.12 -0.42 20.43
C TYR A 146 -13.98 -0.81 19.22
N HIS A 147 -15.31 -0.69 19.34
CA HIS A 147 -16.24 -1.07 18.27
C HIS A 147 -16.51 0.04 17.22
N ALA A 148 -16.30 1.31 17.56
CA ALA A 148 -16.66 2.42 16.67
C ALA A 148 -15.66 2.63 15.53
N ARG A 149 -14.37 2.33 15.75
CA ARG A 149 -13.29 2.71 14.82
C ARG A 149 -12.87 1.62 13.84
N LEU A 150 -13.16 0.34 14.14
CA LEU A 150 -12.97 -0.77 13.20
C LEU A 150 -13.85 -0.64 11.94
N LYS A 151 -15.01 0.04 12.04
CA LYS A 151 -15.94 0.26 10.92
C LYS A 151 -15.42 1.21 9.83
N MET A 152 -14.33 1.96 10.06
CA MET A 152 -13.74 2.83 9.03
C MET A 152 -12.74 2.11 8.11
N ARG A 153 -12.51 0.80 8.32
CA ARG A 153 -11.47 0.02 7.66
C ARG A 153 -11.91 -0.63 6.32
N THR A 154 -13.04 -0.21 5.76
CA THR A 154 -13.65 -0.82 4.56
C THR A 154 -13.53 -0.05 3.25
N ARG A 155 -12.89 1.13 3.21
CA ARG A 155 -12.85 1.94 1.98
C ARG A 155 -11.55 2.71 1.79
N TYR A 156 -10.51 2.05 1.26
CA TYR A 156 -9.46 2.66 0.42
C TYR A 156 -8.77 1.59 -0.44
#